data_AF-A0A1H8SE07-F1
#
_entry.id   AF-A0A1H8SE07-F1
#
_cell.length_a   1.000
_cell.length_b   1.000
_cell.length_c   1.000
_cell.angle_alpha   90.00
_cell.angle_beta   90.00
_cell.angle_gamma   90.00
#
_symmetry.space_group_name_H-M   'P 1'
#
loop_
_entity.id
_entity.type
_entity.pdbx_description
1 polymer ?
#
loop_
_entity_poly.entity_id
_entity_poly.type
_entity_poly.pdbx_seq_one_letter_code
_entity_poly.pdbx_strand_id
1 'polypeptide(L)'
;MNADENRYVEITTRLRSVKSFCDFLSGGGVVRIAQSDSGPYQDVTAALLQRHRQEAEALERTRRSLFPDRADEDVRPSLYSRH
;
A
#
# COMPACT_ATOMS: atom_id res chain seq x y z
N MET A 1 -18.55 2.16 -14.38
CA MET A 1 -17.65 2.65 -13.33
C MET A 1 -17.24 4.07 -13.69
N ASN A 2 -17.55 5.05 -12.85
CA ASN A 2 -17.22 6.46 -13.13
C ASN A 2 -15.72 6.73 -12.86
N ALA A 3 -15.13 7.78 -13.46
CA ALA A 3 -13.71 8.10 -13.27
C ALA A 3 -13.33 8.33 -11.79
N ASP A 4 -14.23 8.96 -11.02
CA ASP A 4 -14.08 9.15 -9.57
C ASP A 4 -14.10 7.82 -8.80
N GLU A 5 -14.93 6.87 -9.23
CA GLU A 5 -15.04 5.55 -8.62
C GLU A 5 -13.77 4.72 -8.87
N ASN A 6 -13.25 4.76 -10.11
CA ASN A 6 -11.98 4.11 -10.45
C ASN A 6 -10.83 4.68 -9.60
N ARG A 7 -10.77 6.00 -9.45
CA ARG A 7 -9.73 6.68 -8.66
C ARG A 7 -9.83 6.33 -7.17
N TYR A 8 -11.05 6.26 -6.63
CA TYR A 8 -11.27 5.83 -5.24
C TYR A 8 -10.79 4.38 -5.01
N VAL A 9 -11.15 3.47 -5.93
CA VAL A 9 -10.74 2.05 -5.86
C VAL A 9 -9.22 1.92 -5.99
N GLU A 10 -8.58 2.67 -6.88
CA GLU A 10 -7.13 2.67 -7.05
C GLU A 10 -6.41 3.08 -5.76
N ILE A 11 -6.78 4.23 -5.18
CA ILE A 11 -6.16 4.74 -3.95
C ILE A 11 -6.38 3.76 -2.79
N THR A 12 -7.60 3.23 -2.64
CA THR A 12 -7.93 2.31 -1.54
C THR A 12 -7.20 0.98 -1.69
N THR A 13 -7.08 0.46 -2.92
CA THR A 13 -6.34 -0.77 -3.20
C THR A 13 -4.85 -0.59 -2.93
N ARG A 14 -4.26 0.53 -3.37
CA ARG A 14 -2.85 0.85 -3.10
C ARG A 14 -2.60 0.99 -1.60
N LEU A 15 -3.46 1.70 -0.88
CA LEU A 15 -3.36 1.86 0.57
C LEU A 15 -3.37 0.51 1.30
N ARG A 16 -4.27 -0.40 0.91
CA ARG A 16 -4.34 -1.76 1.46
C ARG A 16 -3.04 -2.54 1.22
N SER A 17 -2.50 -2.48 0.00
CA SER A 17 -1.25 -3.15 -0.36
C SER A 17 -0.08 -2.64 0.49
N VAL A 18 0.06 -1.31 0.61
CA VAL A 18 1.11 -0.67 1.41
C VAL A 18 0.98 -1.04 2.89
N LYS A 19 -0.24 -1.02 3.46
CA LYS A 19 -0.47 -1.44 4.85
C LYS A 19 -0.10 -2.91 5.08
N SER A 20 -0.56 -3.80 4.20
CA SER A 20 -0.23 -5.23 4.26
C SER A 20 1.28 -5.47 4.22
N PHE A 21 2.01 -4.71 3.38
CA PHE A 21 3.46 -4.79 3.32
C PHE A 21 4.12 -4.29 4.61
N CYS A 22 3.66 -3.17 5.18
CA CYS A 22 4.12 -2.69 6.48
C CYS A 22 3.87 -3.70 7.61
N ASP A 23 2.73 -4.38 7.59
CA ASP A 23 2.37 -5.42 8.57
C ASP A 23 3.28 -6.63 8.42
N PHE A 24 3.58 -7.07 7.19
CA PHE A 24 4.56 -8.12 6.91
C PHE A 24 5.92 -7.79 7.52
N LEU A 25 6.46 -6.58 7.27
CA LEU A 25 7.76 -6.18 7.80
C LEU A 25 7.73 -6.05 9.33
N SER A 26 6.65 -5.49 9.90
CA SER A 26 6.51 -5.32 11.34
C SER A 26 6.33 -6.67 12.06
N GLY A 27 5.79 -7.68 11.39
CA GLY A 27 5.64 -9.05 11.87
C GLY A 27 6.92 -9.91 11.81
N GLY A 28 8.07 -9.31 11.46
CA GLY A 28 9.35 -10.00 11.35
C GLY A 28 9.73 -10.41 9.93
N GLY A 29 8.96 -9.99 8.92
CA GLY A 29 9.36 -10.08 7.53
C GLY A 29 10.63 -9.25 7.27
N VAL A 30 11.56 -9.82 6.50
CA VAL A 30 12.84 -9.19 6.18
C VAL A 30 12.96 -9.01 4.68
N VAL A 31 13.41 -7.83 4.27
CA VAL A 31 13.71 -7.53 2.87
C VAL A 31 15.18 -7.19 2.74
N ARG A 32 15.84 -7.94 1.85
CA ARG A 32 17.25 -7.72 1.52
C ARG A 32 17.41 -7.52 0.03
N ILE A 33 18.29 -6.60 -0.35
CA ILE A 33 18.58 -6.30 -1.75
C ILE A 33 20.08 -6.48 -2.01
N ALA A 34 20.42 -7.05 -3.16
CA ALA A 34 21.75 -7.00 -3.70
C ALA A 34 21.81 -5.83 -4.70
N GLN A 35 22.83 -4.97 -4.58
CA GLN A 35 22.99 -3.81 -5.48
C GLN A 35 23.54 -4.21 -6.87
N SER A 36 23.97 -5.46 -7.01
CA SER A 36 24.43 -6.09 -8.24
C SER A 36 24.20 -7.60 -8.14
N ASP A 37 24.18 -8.31 -9.27
CA ASP A 37 23.91 -9.75 -9.33
C ASP A 37 24.88 -10.61 -8.48
N SER A 38 26.08 -10.10 -8.22
CA SER A 38 27.11 -10.77 -7.39
C SER A 38 27.36 -10.07 -6.04
N GLY A 39 26.57 -9.04 -5.71
CA GLY A 39 26.73 -8.26 -4.48
C GLY A 39 26.14 -8.95 -3.25
N PRO A 40 26.64 -8.63 -2.03
CA PRO A 40 26.03 -9.13 -0.81
C PRO A 40 24.62 -8.55 -0.62
N TYR A 41 23.71 -9.37 -0.11
CA TYR A 41 22.38 -8.94 0.30
C TYR A 41 22.46 -8.01 1.51
N GLN A 42 21.98 -6.79 1.35
CA GLN A 42 21.89 -5.79 2.42
C GLN A 42 20.47 -5.73 2.96
N ASP A 43 20.33 -5.71 4.29
CA ASP A 43 19.05 -5.53 4.94
C ASP A 43 18.56 -4.09 4.78
N VAL A 44 17.39 -3.94 4.16
CA VAL A 44 16.74 -2.64 3.93
C VAL A 44 15.36 -2.57 4.59
N THR A 45 15.04 -3.54 5.46
CA THR A 45 13.73 -3.72 6.09
C THR A 45 13.27 -2.44 6.80
N ALA A 46 14.12 -1.86 7.64
CA ALA A 46 13.78 -0.67 8.42
C ALA A 46 13.55 0.56 7.52
N ALA A 47 14.40 0.74 6.50
CA ALA A 47 14.27 1.84 5.55
C ALA A 47 13.00 1.73 4.71
N LEU A 48 12.67 0.53 4.22
CA LEU A 48 11.43 0.28 3.48
C LEU A 48 10.20 0.46 4.36
N LEU A 49 10.21 -0.05 5.60
CA LEU A 49 9.10 0.12 6.52
C LEU A 49 8.79 1.61 6.77
N GLN A 50 9.82 2.42 7.04
CA GLN A 50 9.63 3.87 7.23
C GLN A 50 9.07 4.55 5.98
N ARG A 51 9.62 4.25 4.81
CA ARG A 51 9.15 4.81 3.53
C ARG A 51 7.69 4.46 3.26
N HIS A 52 7.31 3.20 3.45
CA HIS A 52 5.95 2.75 3.18
C HIS A 52 4.93 3.26 4.21
N ARG A 53 5.34 3.50 5.46
CA ARG A 53 4.48 4.20 6.44
C ARG A 53 4.15 5.63 5.99
N GLN A 54 5.15 6.38 5.53
CA GLN A 54 4.95 7.72 5.00
C GLN A 54 4.05 7.71 3.75
N GLU A 55 4.22 6.71 2.88
CA GLU A 55 3.34 6.51 1.72
C GLU A 55 1.89 6.22 2.13
N ALA A 56 1.68 5.35 3.12
CA ALA A 56 0.35 5.05 3.64
C ALA A 56 -0.34 6.32 4.19
N GLU A 57 0.38 7.13 4.99
CA GLU A 57 -0.14 8.39 5.53
C GLU A 57 -0.48 9.41 4.42
N ALA A 58 0.32 9.46 3.36
CA ALA A 58 0.04 10.33 2.21
C ALA A 58 -1.22 9.87 1.45
N LEU A 59 -1.37 8.56 1.24
CA LEU A 59 -2.55 7.96 0.60
C LEU A 59 -3.82 8.16 1.44
N GLU A 60 -3.73 8.03 2.77
CA GLU A 60 -4.85 8.29 3.68
C GLU A 60 -5.31 9.75 3.62
N ARG A 61 -4.35 10.70 3.67
CA ARG A 61 -4.66 12.12 3.52
C ARG A 61 -5.29 12.43 2.16
N THR A 62 -4.76 11.82 1.10
CA THR A 62 -5.30 12.00 -0.26
C THR A 62 -6.72 11.45 -0.37
N ARG A 63 -6.97 10.24 0.14
CA ARG A 63 -8.31 9.62 0.16
C ARG A 63 -9.30 10.49 0.92
N ARG A 64 -8.94 10.96 2.11
CA ARG A 64 -9.80 11.80 2.95
C ARG A 64 -10.10 13.16 2.32
N SER A 65 -9.13 13.74 1.60
CA SER A 65 -9.32 15.01 0.91
C SER A 65 -10.21 14.89 -0.32
N LEU A 66 -10.10 13.81 -1.09
CA LEU A 66 -10.84 13.65 -2.34
C LEU A 66 -12.21 13.00 -2.16
N PHE A 67 -12.34 12.13 -1.14
CA PHE A 67 -13.53 11.32 -0.90
C PHE A 67 -13.89 11.35 0.59
N PRO A 68 -14.25 12.53 1.14
CA PRO A 68 -14.50 12.69 2.57
C PRO A 68 -15.64 11.79 3.07
N ASP A 69 -16.70 11.63 2.27
CA ASP A 69 -17.87 10.82 2.63
C ASP A 69 -17.59 9.31 2.67
N ARG A 70 -16.46 8.87 2.10
CA ARG A 70 -16.04 7.45 2.01
C ARG A 70 -14.64 7.23 2.59
N ALA A 71 -14.16 8.17 3.39
CA ALA A 71 -12.78 8.19 3.87
C ALA A 71 -12.47 7.02 4.82
N ASP A 72 -13.47 6.43 5.44
CA ASP A 72 -13.34 5.31 6.39
C ASP A 72 -13.92 3.99 5.85
N GLU A 73 -14.46 3.98 4.63
CA GLU A 73 -14.92 2.76 3.98
C GLU A 73 -13.72 1.87 3.59
N ASP A 74 -13.75 0.62 4.03
CA ASP A 74 -12.82 -0.42 3.55
C ASP A 74 -13.42 -1.11 2.32
N VAL A 75 -13.33 -0.46 1.16
CA VAL A 75 -13.79 -1.09 -0.09
C VAL A 75 -12.87 -2.27 -0.41
N ARG A 76 -13.46 -3.45 -0.30
CA ARG A 76 -12.93 -4.73 -0.75
C ARG A 76 -13.53 -4.99 -2.13
N PRO A 77 -12.89 -4.54 -3.23
CA PRO A 77 -13.38 -4.92 -4.55
C PRO A 77 -13.40 -6.44 -4.59
N SER A 78 -14.56 -7.02 -4.87
CA SER A 78 -14.69 -8.47 -5.03
C SER A 78 -13.76 -8.88 -6.16
N LEU A 79 -12.72 -9.65 -5.84
CA LEU A 79 -11.70 -10.10 -6.80
C LEU A 79 -12.27 -11.02 -7.90
N TYR A 80 -13.57 -11.33 -7.85
CA TYR A 80 -14.29 -12.14 -8.81
C TYR A 80 -15.54 -11.39 -9.27
N SER A 81 -15.54 -10.93 -10.52
CA SER A 81 -16.78 -10.72 -11.26
C SER A 81 -17.39 -12.10 -11.48
N ARG A 82 -18.52 -12.38 -10.83
CA ARG A 82 -19.33 -13.57 -11.10
C ARG A 82 -19.93 -13.40 -12.51
N HIS A 83 -19.32 -14.02 -13.49
CA HIS A 83 -19.90 -14.24 -14.83
C HIS A 83 -20.53 -15.63 -14.89
#